data_AF-A0A0D3A8E5-F1
#
_entry.id   AF-A0A0D3A8E5-F1
#
_cell.length_a   1.000
_cell.length_b   1.000
_cell.length_c   1.000
_cell.angle_alpha   90.00
_cell.angle_beta   90.00
_cell.angle_gamma   90.00
#
_symmetry.space_group_name_H-M   'P 1'
#
loop_
_entity.id
_entity.type
_entity.pdbx_description
1 polymer ?
#
loop_
_entity_poly.entity_id
_entity_poly.type
_entity_poly.pdbx_seq_one_letter_code
_entity_poly.pdbx_strand_id
1 'polypeptide(L)'
;MGMKRLNVDQMEEDLRGDVLMEASRHGNKILVTDELPDGEMVDQWEPVVSNESLKTMLEVYQELQAEGYLVEYARVPVTEPKDTDFDALIRKISQADINTEIIFSCQI
;
A
#
# COMPACT_ATOMS: atom_id res chain seq x y z
N MET A 1 3.50 9.47 19.59
CA MET A 1 3.35 8.01 19.73
C MET A 1 4.36 7.37 18.79
N GLY A 2 5.43 6.75 19.30
CA GLY A 2 6.43 6.12 18.45
C GLY A 2 5.91 4.79 17.94
N MET A 3 5.48 4.73 16.67
CA MET A 3 5.39 3.44 15.99
C MET A 3 6.80 2.84 16.04
N LYS A 4 7.03 1.83 16.89
CA LYS A 4 8.09 0.84 16.64
C LYS A 4 7.96 0.47 15.18
N ARG A 5 9.05 0.49 14.40
CA ARG A 5 9.10 0.11 12.98
C ARG A 5 8.15 -1.07 12.71
N LEU A 6 6.89 -0.78 12.43
CA LEU A 6 5.88 -1.78 12.20
C LEU A 6 6.18 -2.30 10.80
N ASN A 7 6.11 -3.61 10.63
CA ASN A 7 6.16 -4.17 9.31
C ASN A 7 4.86 -3.72 8.61
N VAL A 8 4.94 -2.64 7.83
CA VAL A 8 3.78 -2.02 7.19
C VAL A 8 3.07 -3.02 6.30
N ASP A 9 3.81 -3.92 5.67
CA ASP A 9 3.22 -4.98 4.85
C ASP A 9 2.34 -5.92 5.69
N GLN A 10 2.74 -6.23 6.93
CA GLN A 10 1.90 -7.01 7.85
C GLN A 10 0.67 -6.21 8.28
N MET A 11 0.82 -4.91 8.54
CA MET A 11 -0.34 -4.06 8.90
C MET A 11 -1.35 -3.97 7.75
N GLU A 12 -0.88 -3.92 6.50
CA GLU A 12 -1.75 -3.93 5.33
C GLU A 12 -2.46 -5.27 5.16
N GLU A 13 -1.78 -6.39 5.43
CA GLU A 13 -2.40 -7.70 5.39
C GLU A 13 -3.48 -7.86 6.49
N ASP A 14 -3.17 -7.40 7.70
CA ASP A 14 -4.13 -7.41 8.81
C ASP A 14 -5.34 -6.53 8.48
N LEU A 15 -5.10 -5.31 7.95
CA LEU A 15 -6.15 -4.39 7.52
C LEU A 15 -7.02 -4.99 6.39
N ARG A 16 -6.40 -5.66 5.42
CA ARG A 16 -7.11 -6.37 4.34
C ARG A 16 -8.07 -7.41 4.92
N GLY A 17 -7.62 -8.18 5.92
CA GLY A 17 -8.45 -9.14 6.63
C GLY A 17 -9.64 -8.48 7.36
N ASP A 18 -9.40 -7.36 8.01
CA ASP A 18 -10.44 -6.58 8.70
C ASP A 18 -11.50 -6.05 7.71
N VAL A 19 -11.08 -5.50 6.58
CA VAL A 19 -12.00 -5.01 5.53
C VAL A 19 -12.86 -6.14 4.97
N LEU A 20 -12.28 -7.31 4.71
CA LEU A 20 -13.04 -8.49 4.25
C LEU A 20 -14.07 -8.95 5.30
N MET A 21 -13.67 -8.94 6.57
CA MET A 21 -14.57 -9.28 7.67
C MET A 21 -15.73 -8.28 7.76
N GLU A 22 -15.46 -6.99 7.65
CA GLU A 22 -16.47 -5.95 7.67
C GLU A 22 -17.41 -6.06 6.48
N ALA A 23 -16.89 -6.28 5.27
CA ALA A 23 -17.70 -6.44 4.07
C ALA A 23 -18.67 -7.62 4.17
N SER A 24 -18.23 -8.74 4.77
CA SER A 24 -19.09 -9.91 5.01
C SER A 24 -20.31 -9.61 5.89
N ARG A 25 -20.20 -8.59 6.77
CA ARG A 25 -21.28 -8.15 7.66
C ARG A 25 -22.22 -7.14 7.01
N HIS A 26 -21.78 -6.46 5.95
CA HIS A 26 -22.50 -5.37 5.29
C HIS A 26 -22.93 -5.72 3.85
N GLY A 27 -23.30 -6.99 3.62
CA GLY A 27 -23.84 -7.41 2.32
C GLY A 27 -22.80 -7.42 1.20
N ASN A 28 -21.56 -7.79 1.52
CA ASN A 28 -20.40 -7.77 0.62
C ASN A 28 -20.08 -6.37 0.10
N LYS A 29 -20.15 -5.36 0.97
CA LYS A 29 -19.78 -3.98 0.66
C LYS A 29 -18.97 -3.36 1.80
N ILE A 30 -18.06 -2.47 1.45
CA ILE A 30 -17.32 -1.64 2.41
C ILE A 30 -17.71 -0.17 2.20
N LEU A 31 -17.74 0.60 3.29
CA LEU A 31 -17.91 2.05 3.19
C LEU A 31 -16.55 2.68 2.91
N VAL A 32 -16.46 3.42 1.81
CA VAL A 32 -15.29 4.20 1.42
C VAL A 32 -15.66 5.67 1.51
N THR A 33 -14.83 6.44 2.21
CA THR A 33 -15.00 7.89 2.30
C THR A 33 -13.92 8.56 1.46
N ASP A 34 -14.33 9.25 0.41
CA ASP A 34 -13.44 10.00 -0.48
C ASP A 34 -13.36 11.46 -0.03
N GLU A 35 -12.16 12.02 0.01
CA GLU A 35 -11.94 13.46 0.20
C GLU A 35 -11.87 14.15 -1.17
N LEU A 36 -12.79 15.07 -1.42
CA LEU A 36 -12.80 15.90 -2.62
C LEU A 36 -11.72 17.01 -2.54
N PRO A 37 -11.30 17.60 -3.68
CA PRO A 37 -10.28 18.65 -3.68
C PRO A 37 -10.60 19.90 -2.86
N ASP A 38 -11.87 20.13 -2.51
CA ASP A 38 -12.34 21.20 -1.65
C ASP A 38 -12.42 20.81 -0.16
N GLY A 39 -12.04 19.58 0.18
CA GLY A 39 -12.06 19.02 1.53
C GLY A 39 -13.42 18.46 1.96
N GLU A 40 -14.40 18.39 1.06
CA GLU A 40 -15.66 17.70 1.35
C GLU A 40 -15.45 16.17 1.38
N MET A 41 -16.03 15.50 2.38
CA MET A 41 -15.98 14.05 2.53
C MET A 41 -17.25 13.41 1.96
N VAL A 42 -17.10 12.45 1.04
CA VAL A 42 -18.20 11.76 0.38
C VAL A 42 -18.14 10.27 0.67
N ASP A 43 -19.21 9.73 1.26
CA ASP A 43 -19.34 8.32 1.61
C ASP A 43 -19.98 7.50 0.47
N GLN A 44 -19.35 6.38 0.13
CA GLN A 44 -19.81 5.46 -0.92
C GLN A 44 -19.70 4.01 -0.48
N TRP A 45 -20.72 3.19 -0.78
CA TRP A 45 -20.69 1.75 -0.50
C TRP A 45 -20.13 0.99 -1.70
N GLU A 46 -18.88 0.55 -1.60
CA GLU A 46 -18.16 -0.17 -2.64
C GLU A 46 -18.34 -1.68 -2.53
N PRO A 47 -18.64 -2.40 -3.63
CA PRO A 47 -18.85 -3.84 -3.59
C PRO A 47 -17.54 -4.63 -3.49
N VAL A 48 -17.51 -5.60 -2.58
CA VAL A 48 -16.44 -6.59 -2.43
C VAL A 48 -16.93 -7.91 -3.03
N VAL A 49 -16.75 -8.07 -4.33
CA VAL A 49 -17.31 -9.21 -5.11
C VAL A 49 -16.59 -10.52 -4.79
N SER A 50 -15.29 -10.45 -4.54
CA SER A 50 -14.46 -11.61 -4.23
C SER A 50 -13.25 -11.22 -3.38
N ASN A 51 -12.50 -12.22 -2.91
CA ASN A 51 -11.23 -11.99 -2.23
C ASN A 51 -10.21 -11.22 -3.10
N GLU A 52 -10.32 -11.31 -4.43
CA GLU A 52 -9.50 -10.61 -5.40
C GLU A 52 -9.89 -9.13 -5.57
N SER A 53 -11.03 -8.71 -5.02
CA SER A 53 -11.47 -7.30 -5.05
C SER A 53 -10.63 -6.40 -4.15
N LEU A 54 -9.80 -6.98 -3.27
CA LEU A 54 -8.95 -6.27 -2.33
C LEU A 54 -7.56 -6.88 -2.35
N LYS A 55 -6.56 -6.04 -2.58
CA LYS A 55 -5.16 -6.43 -2.64
C LYS A 55 -4.30 -5.46 -1.85
N THR A 56 -3.31 -5.99 -1.17
CA THR A 56 -2.23 -5.18 -0.61
C THR A 56 -1.35 -4.65 -1.73
N MET A 57 -0.57 -3.59 -1.45
CA MET A 57 0.38 -3.09 -2.43
C MET A 57 1.39 -4.17 -2.83
N LEU A 58 1.83 -5.00 -1.88
CA LEU A 58 2.74 -6.10 -2.17
C LEU A 58 2.14 -7.10 -3.18
N GLU A 59 0.89 -7.51 -2.98
CA GLU A 59 0.19 -8.42 -3.89
C GLU A 59 0.07 -7.83 -5.30
N VAL A 60 -0.30 -6.55 -5.43
CA VAL A 60 -0.39 -5.85 -6.72
C VAL A 60 0.94 -5.92 -7.48
N TYR A 61 2.07 -5.66 -6.82
CA TYR A 61 3.37 -5.71 -7.49
C TYR A 61 3.83 -7.15 -7.78
N GLN A 62 3.50 -8.12 -6.94
CA GLN A 62 3.77 -9.54 -7.21
C GLN A 62 3.01 -10.02 -8.46
N GLU A 63 1.79 -9.56 -8.67
CA GLU A 63 1.02 -9.86 -9.87
C GLU A 63 1.63 -9.24 -11.13
N LEU A 64 2.04 -7.97 -11.06
CA LEU A 64 2.77 -7.34 -12.18
C LEU A 64 4.05 -8.11 -12.52
N GLN A 65 4.79 -8.58 -11.52
CA GLN A 65 5.95 -9.43 -11.75
C GLN A 65 5.58 -10.77 -12.40
N ALA A 66 4.49 -11.41 -11.95
CA ALA A 66 3.99 -12.65 -12.53
C ALA A 66 3.52 -12.49 -13.97
N GLU A 67 3.00 -11.31 -14.33
CA GLU A 67 2.65 -10.92 -15.71
C GLU A 67 3.88 -10.61 -16.59
N GLY A 68 5.08 -10.55 -16.00
CA GLY A 68 6.35 -10.33 -16.71
C GLY A 68 6.80 -8.88 -16.77
N TYR A 69 6.16 -7.96 -16.04
CA TYR A 69 6.66 -6.60 -15.90
C TYR A 69 7.95 -6.59 -15.08
N LEU A 70 8.94 -5.83 -15.56
CA LEU A 70 10.24 -5.66 -14.90
C LEU A 70 10.15 -4.61 -13.79
N VAL A 71 9.35 -4.90 -12.77
CA VAL A 71 9.14 -4.04 -11.61
C VAL A 71 9.70 -4.68 -10.36
N GLU A 72 10.32 -3.87 -9.50
CA GLU A 72 10.70 -4.29 -8.15
C GLU A 72 10.05 -3.37 -7.13
N TYR A 73 9.35 -3.96 -6.17
CA TYR A 73 8.68 -3.24 -5.10
C TYR A 73 9.55 -3.13 -3.84
N ALA A 74 9.47 -2.00 -3.15
CA ALA A 74 10.10 -1.78 -1.87
C ALA A 74 9.27 -0.82 -1.02
N ARG A 75 9.00 -1.19 0.24
CA ARG A 75 8.36 -0.33 1.23
C ARG A 75 9.42 0.20 2.20
N VAL A 76 9.44 1.51 2.41
CA VAL A 76 10.20 2.13 3.51
C VAL A 76 9.21 2.92 4.36
N PRO A 77 8.90 2.48 5.59
CA PRO A 77 8.02 3.23 6.47
C PRO A 77 8.73 4.49 6.94
N VAL A 78 8.27 5.65 6.46
CA VAL A 78 8.79 6.95 6.86
C VAL A 78 7.70 7.70 7.63
N THR A 79 7.89 7.84 8.94
CA THR A 79 7.10 8.73 9.79
C THR A 79 8.09 9.64 10.50
N GLU A 80 8.08 10.94 10.18
CA GLU A 80 9.10 11.90 10.60
C GLU A 80 10.53 11.46 10.20
N PRO A 81 10.92 11.63 8.93
CA PRO A 81 12.15 11.06 8.38
C PRO A 81 13.39 11.41 9.20
N LYS A 82 14.20 10.40 9.51
CA LYS A 82 15.57 10.58 10.03
C LYS A 82 16.56 10.17 8.96
N ASP A 83 17.79 10.71 9.04
CA ASP A 83 18.87 10.40 8.09
C ASP A 83 19.08 8.88 7.92
N THR A 84 18.93 8.12 9.01
CA THR A 84 19.10 6.66 9.04
C THR A 84 17.93 5.86 8.45
N ASP A 85 16.77 6.49 8.21
CA ASP A 85 15.62 5.82 7.59
C ASP A 85 15.79 5.68 6.07
N PHE A 86 16.67 6.49 5.47
CA PHE A 86 16.99 6.43 4.04
C PHE A 86 18.08 5.41 3.70
N ASP A 87 18.80 4.85 4.68
CA ASP A 87 19.88 3.88 4.42
C ASP A 87 19.38 2.66 3.65
N ALA A 88 18.16 2.18 3.97
CA ALA A 88 17.54 1.07 3.27
C ALA A 88 17.23 1.41 1.81
N LEU A 89 16.77 2.64 1.57
CA LEU A 89 16.48 3.14 0.24
C LEU A 89 17.76 3.33 -0.58
N ILE A 90 18.76 4.01 -0.01
CA ILE A 90 20.06 4.26 -0.65
C ILE A 90 20.72 2.93 -1.03
N ARG A 91 20.73 1.96 -0.11
CA ARG A 91 21.27 0.63 -0.40
C ARG A 91 20.57 -0.01 -1.59
N LYS A 92 19.24 0.07 -1.67
CA LYS A 92 18.48 -0.54 -2.75
C LYS A 92 18.72 0.15 -4.10
N ILE A 93 18.73 1.47 -4.11
CA ILE A 93 19.08 2.27 -5.30
C ILE A 93 20.50 1.97 -5.77
N SER A 94 21.46 1.83 -4.85
CA SER A 94 22.86 1.55 -5.21
C SER A 94 23.09 0.19 -5.87
N GLN A 95 22.12 -0.72 -5.77
CA GLN A 95 22.16 -2.05 -6.38
C GLN A 95 21.42 -2.09 -7.73
N ALA A 96 20.68 -1.05 -8.08
CA ALA A 96 19.95 -0.97 -9.34
C ALA A 96 20.91 -0.71 -10.52
N ASP A 97 20.52 -1.16 -11.72
CA ASP A 97 21.24 -0.82 -12.95
C ASP A 97 21.08 0.68 -13.25
N ILE A 98 22.05 1.27 -13.94
CA ILE A 98 22.01 2.70 -14.27
C ILE A 98 20.84 3.07 -15.20
N ASN A 99 20.29 2.10 -15.92
CA ASN A 99 19.13 2.28 -16.80
C ASN A 99 17.80 1.97 -16.08
N THR A 100 17.82 1.61 -14.79
CA THR A 100 16.60 1.37 -14.01
C THR A 100 15.94 2.69 -13.64
N GLU A 101 14.68 2.86 -14.03
CA GLU A 101 13.85 3.97 -13.59
C GLU A 101 13.40 3.75 -12.14
N ILE A 102 13.53 4.78 -11.31
CA ILE A 102 13.19 4.71 -9.88
C ILE A 102 12.00 5.62 -9.63
N ILE A 103 10.89 5.03 -9.20
CA ILE A 103 9.63 5.73 -8.94
C ILE A 103 9.41 5.79 -7.43
N PHE A 104 9.21 6.99 -6.90
CA PHE A 104 8.84 7.23 -5.51
C PHE A 104 7.37 7.61 -5.44
N SER A 105 6.64 7.00 -4.50
CA SER A 105 5.25 7.31 -4.22
C SER A 105 5.04 7.47 -2.73
N CYS A 106 4.33 8.51 -2.31
CA CYS A 106 3.86 8.73 -0.94
C CYS A 106 2.40 9.16 -0.95
N GLN A 107 1.70 8.99 0.18
CA GLN A 107 0.42 9.63 0.43
C GLN A 107 0.68 11.04 1.00
N ILE A 108 -0.01 12.05 0.46
CA ILE A 108 -0.01 13.43 0.96
C ILE A 108 -0.93 13.53 2.17
#